data_AF-Q8DHP6-F1
#
_entry.id   AF-Q8DHP6-F1
#
_cell.length_a   1.000
_cell.length_b   1.000
_cell.length_c   1.000
_cell.angle_alpha   90.00
_cell.angle_beta   90.00
_cell.angle_gamma   90.00
#
_symmetry.space_group_name_H-M   'P 1'
#
loop_
_entity.id
_entity.type
_entity.pdbx_description
1 polymer ?
#
loop_
_entity_poly.entity_id
_entity_poly.type
_entity_poly.pdbx_seq_one_letter_code
_entity_poly.pdbx_strand_id
1 'polypeptide(L)'
;MSSLGKQGQESHRIHQLQRLCRKYGPDLASVIAYRDRIQAELAALKDATTSQECLEAEVAQRRQVFEQASEQLHQLRQGAAERLQQDLLAHLGPLGLPQARFTVQLTTTEASSSGSDEITFLWSANPGQPLQPLGETASGGEMKWLALPVM
;
A
#
# COMPACT_ATOMS: atom_id res chain seq x y z
N MET A 1 0.32 -47.27 -57.23
CA MET A 1 -0.03 -47.20 -55.79
C MET A 1 -0.15 -45.78 -55.23
N SER A 2 0.13 -44.70 -55.99
CA SER A 2 0.01 -43.31 -55.50
C SER A 2 -1.39 -42.66 -55.55
N SER A 3 -2.39 -43.27 -56.20
CA SER A 3 -3.72 -42.66 -56.38
C SER A 3 -4.68 -42.94 -55.22
N LEU A 4 -4.67 -44.17 -54.69
CA LEU A 4 -5.56 -44.61 -53.60
C LEU A 4 -5.19 -43.96 -52.25
N GLY A 5 -3.89 -43.77 -51.97
CA GLY A 5 -3.42 -43.06 -50.77
C GLY A 5 -3.77 -41.57 -50.77
N LYS A 6 -3.84 -40.94 -51.94
CA LYS A 6 -4.28 -39.53 -52.09
C LYS A 6 -5.79 -39.39 -51.85
N GLN A 7 -6.60 -40.30 -52.38
CA GLN A 7 -8.06 -40.29 -52.18
C GLN A 7 -8.45 -40.48 -50.70
N GLY A 8 -7.78 -41.37 -49.97
CA GLY A 8 -8.02 -41.56 -48.53
C GLY A 8 -7.66 -40.33 -47.69
N GLN A 9 -6.56 -39.63 -48.02
CA GLN A 9 -6.18 -38.38 -47.37
C GLN A 9 -7.18 -37.25 -47.65
N GLU A 10 -7.71 -37.19 -48.87
CA GLU A 10 -8.66 -36.17 -49.30
C GLU A 10 -10.01 -36.33 -48.59
N SER A 11 -10.56 -37.55 -48.53
CA SER A 11 -11.78 -37.83 -47.75
C SER A 11 -11.60 -37.54 -46.26
N HIS A 12 -10.45 -37.87 -45.68
CA HIS A 12 -10.17 -37.57 -44.27
C HIS A 12 -10.17 -36.06 -43.98
N ARG A 13 -9.56 -35.27 -44.86
CA ARG A 13 -9.51 -33.80 -44.76
C ARG A 13 -10.91 -33.18 -44.86
N ILE A 14 -11.73 -33.65 -45.80
CA ILE A 14 -13.11 -33.19 -45.95
C ILE A 14 -13.92 -33.47 -44.69
N HIS A 15 -13.80 -34.67 -44.10
CA HIS A 15 -14.48 -34.99 -42.85
C HIS A 15 -14.04 -34.12 -41.67
N GLN A 16 -12.74 -33.79 -41.58
CA GLN A 16 -12.24 -32.87 -40.55
C GLN A 16 -12.83 -31.46 -40.71
N LEU A 17 -12.86 -30.92 -41.94
CA LEU A 17 -13.46 -29.61 -42.22
C LEU A 17 -14.96 -29.59 -41.92
N GLN A 18 -15.71 -30.63 -42.31
CA GLN A 18 -17.13 -30.74 -42.00
C GLN A 18 -17.41 -30.79 -40.48
N ARG A 19 -16.56 -31.47 -39.71
CA ARG A 19 -16.65 -31.49 -38.24
C ARG A 19 -16.43 -30.11 -37.64
N LEU A 20 -15.48 -29.34 -38.18
CA LEU A 20 -15.21 -27.97 -37.75
C LEU A 20 -16.40 -27.05 -38.06
N CYS A 21 -16.97 -27.13 -39.27
CA CYS A 21 -18.18 -26.38 -39.61
C CYS A 21 -19.34 -26.72 -38.65
N ARG A 22 -19.64 -28.01 -38.45
CA ARG A 22 -20.70 -28.41 -37.51
C ARG A 22 -20.56 -27.83 -36.09
N LYS A 23 -19.33 -27.57 -35.64
CA LYS A 23 -19.06 -27.09 -34.28
C LYS A 23 -18.93 -25.57 -34.17
N TYR A 24 -18.46 -24.90 -35.22
CA TYR A 24 -18.02 -23.50 -35.14
C TYR A 24 -18.63 -22.58 -36.21
N GLY A 25 -19.38 -23.10 -37.18
CA GLY A 25 -20.09 -22.26 -38.15
C GLY A 25 -20.59 -22.99 -39.39
N PRO A 26 -21.62 -22.48 -40.08
CA PRO A 26 -22.27 -23.17 -41.20
C PRO A 26 -21.32 -23.47 -42.37
N ASP A 27 -20.26 -22.67 -42.55
CA ASP A 27 -19.25 -22.83 -43.58
C ASP A 27 -17.82 -22.56 -43.06
N LEU A 28 -16.82 -22.84 -43.90
CA LEU A 28 -15.43 -22.69 -43.51
C LEU A 28 -15.04 -21.23 -43.25
N ALA A 29 -15.67 -20.27 -43.94
CA ALA A 29 -15.44 -18.85 -43.71
C ALA A 29 -15.88 -18.44 -42.29
N SER A 30 -17.03 -18.93 -41.84
CA SER A 30 -17.56 -18.72 -40.50
C SER A 30 -16.65 -19.34 -39.43
N VAL A 31 -16.12 -20.54 -39.69
CA VAL A 31 -15.15 -21.20 -38.80
C VAL A 31 -13.85 -20.41 -38.69
N ILE A 32 -13.34 -19.87 -39.81
CA ILE A 32 -12.14 -19.02 -39.83
C ILE A 32 -12.39 -17.71 -39.07
N ALA A 33 -13.53 -17.04 -39.31
CA ALA A 33 -13.91 -15.83 -38.59
C ALA A 33 -14.05 -16.09 -37.08
N TYR A 34 -14.62 -17.24 -36.70
CA TYR A 34 -14.71 -17.65 -35.30
C TYR A 34 -13.31 -17.86 -34.67
N ARG A 35 -12.39 -18.54 -35.37
CA ARG A 35 -11.00 -18.69 -34.93
C ARG A 35 -10.35 -17.33 -34.70
N ASP A 36 -10.46 -16.43 -35.67
CA ASP A 36 -9.82 -15.12 -35.61
C ASP A 36 -10.37 -14.27 -34.46
N ARG A 37 -11.69 -14.31 -34.23
CA ARG A 37 -12.33 -13.67 -33.08
C ARG A 37 -11.80 -14.23 -31.75
N ILE A 38 -11.80 -15.55 -31.57
CA ILE A 38 -11.32 -16.17 -30.31
C ILE A 38 -9.82 -15.93 -30.11
N GLN A 39 -9.02 -15.91 -31.18
CA GLN A 39 -7.60 -15.61 -31.10
C GLN A 39 -7.35 -14.16 -30.67
N ALA A 40 -8.14 -13.22 -31.19
CA ALA A 40 -8.10 -11.82 -30.76
C ALA A 40 -8.54 -11.66 -29.30
N GLU A 41 -9.62 -12.33 -28.88
CA GLU A 41 -10.07 -12.33 -27.48
C GLU A 41 -9.00 -12.91 -26.55
N LEU A 42 -8.41 -14.06 -26.90
CA LEU A 42 -7.33 -14.68 -26.13
C LEU A 42 -6.11 -13.76 -26.01
N ALA A 43 -5.72 -13.09 -27.09
CA ALA A 43 -4.60 -12.15 -27.08
C ALA A 43 -4.89 -10.97 -26.14
N ALA A 44 -6.10 -10.39 -26.20
CA ALA A 44 -6.51 -9.30 -25.33
C ALA A 44 -6.53 -9.71 -23.85
N LEU A 45 -7.03 -10.91 -23.52
CA LEU A 45 -7.02 -11.41 -22.15
C LEU A 45 -5.59 -11.58 -21.62
N LYS A 46 -4.69 -12.15 -22.42
CA LYS A 46 -3.28 -12.34 -22.03
C LYS A 46 -2.59 -11.01 -21.76
N ASP A 47 -2.80 -10.02 -22.62
CA ASP A 47 -2.24 -8.68 -22.46
C ASP A 47 -2.75 -8.01 -21.17
N ALA A 48 -4.04 -8.14 -20.88
CA ALA A 48 -4.63 -7.65 -19.63
C ALA A 48 -4.02 -8.34 -18.39
N THR A 49 -3.81 -9.67 -18.43
CA THR A 49 -3.15 -10.40 -17.34
C THR A 49 -1.71 -9.93 -17.14
N THR A 50 -0.94 -9.79 -18.21
CA THR A 50 0.44 -9.26 -18.11
C THR A 50 0.45 -7.84 -17.53
N SER A 51 -0.48 -6.97 -17.94
CA SER A 51 -0.62 -5.62 -17.38
C SER A 51 -0.94 -5.66 -15.88
N GLN A 52 -1.83 -6.56 -15.44
CA GLN A 52 -2.14 -6.75 -14.02
C GLN A 52 -0.90 -7.20 -13.22
N GLU A 53 -0.17 -8.21 -13.69
CA GLU A 53 1.04 -8.70 -13.04
C GLU A 53 2.10 -7.59 -12.91
N CYS A 54 2.27 -6.76 -13.93
CA CYS A 54 3.16 -5.60 -13.88
C CYS A 54 2.72 -4.56 -12.84
N LEU A 55 1.42 -4.24 -12.77
CA LEU A 55 0.89 -3.29 -11.79
C LEU A 55 1.02 -3.82 -10.36
N GLU A 56 0.76 -5.10 -10.12
CA GLU A 56 0.94 -5.74 -8.82
C GLU A 56 2.41 -5.69 -8.37
N ALA A 57 3.34 -5.95 -9.28
CA ALA A 57 4.77 -5.82 -9.02
C ALA A 57 5.18 -4.38 -8.69
N GLU A 58 4.66 -3.38 -9.42
CA GLU A 58 4.92 -1.98 -9.11
C GLU A 58 4.36 -1.60 -7.73
N VAL A 59 3.12 -1.99 -7.40
CA VAL A 59 2.52 -1.74 -6.08
C VAL A 59 3.37 -2.34 -4.96
N ALA A 60 3.85 -3.58 -5.12
CA ALA A 60 4.72 -4.23 -4.15
C ALA A 60 6.05 -3.46 -3.98
N GLN A 61 6.67 -3.03 -5.07
CA GLN A 61 7.90 -2.25 -5.04
C GLN A 61 7.69 -0.89 -4.32
N ARG A 62 6.61 -0.18 -4.65
CA ARG A 62 6.29 1.12 -4.02
C ARG A 62 5.99 0.97 -2.54
N ARG A 63 5.31 -0.11 -2.15
CA ARG A 63 5.05 -0.45 -0.75
C ARG A 63 6.34 -0.64 0.03
N GLN A 64 7.28 -1.40 -0.51
CA GLN A 64 8.58 -1.63 0.15
C GLN A 64 9.34 -0.30 0.35
N VAL A 65 9.35 0.58 -0.64
CA VAL A 65 9.97 1.92 -0.52
C VAL A 65 9.29 2.75 0.56
N PHE A 66 7.95 2.73 0.61
CA PHE A 66 7.18 3.44 1.62
C PHE A 66 7.47 2.92 3.04
N GLU A 67 7.52 1.60 3.22
CA GLU A 67 7.82 0.97 4.52
C GLU A 67 9.21 1.35 5.02
N GLN A 68 10.22 1.32 4.14
CA GLN A 68 11.58 1.74 4.47
C GLN A 68 11.65 3.22 4.88
N ALA A 69 10.96 4.09 4.14
CA ALA A 69 10.91 5.52 4.45
C ALA A 69 10.16 5.78 5.78
N SER A 70 9.09 5.03 6.04
CA SER A 70 8.30 5.14 7.27
C SER A 70 9.09 4.69 8.49
N GLU A 71 9.87 3.61 8.38
CA GLU A 71 10.77 3.14 9.44
C GLU A 71 11.86 4.19 9.75
N GLN A 72 12.48 4.77 8.72
CA GLN A 72 13.46 5.84 8.90
C GLN A 72 12.83 7.05 9.61
N LEU A 73 11.62 7.44 9.20
CA LEU A 73 10.89 8.53 9.82
C LEU A 73 10.54 8.23 11.29
N HIS A 74 10.14 7.00 11.60
CA HIS A 74 9.87 6.56 12.97
C HIS A 74 11.10 6.72 13.88
N GLN A 75 12.26 6.24 13.43
CA GLN A 75 13.52 6.36 14.18
C GLN A 75 13.92 7.82 14.42
N LEU A 76 13.78 8.67 13.40
CA LEU A 76 14.03 10.11 13.54
C LEU A 76 13.07 10.76 14.54
N ARG A 77 11.79 10.34 14.55
CA ARG A 77 10.79 10.84 15.50
C ARG A 77 11.09 10.38 16.93
N GLN A 78 11.54 9.14 17.14
CA GLN A 78 11.95 8.67 18.46
C GLN A 78 13.08 9.54 19.03
N GLY A 79 14.14 9.79 18.24
CA GLY A 79 15.24 10.65 18.68
C GLY A 79 14.81 12.11 18.93
N ALA A 80 13.93 12.64 18.09
CA ALA A 80 13.38 13.98 18.28
C ALA A 80 12.48 14.08 19.54
N ALA A 81 11.68 13.05 19.81
CA ALA A 81 10.84 12.93 20.99
C ALA A 81 11.66 12.92 22.27
N GLU A 82 12.71 12.10 22.35
CA GLU A 82 13.62 12.06 23.50
C GLU A 82 14.26 13.42 23.78
N ARG A 83 14.78 14.08 22.73
CA ARG A 83 15.39 15.40 22.85
C ARG A 83 14.37 16.45 23.31
N LEU A 84 13.19 16.48 22.71
CA LEU A 84 12.12 17.40 23.10
C LEU A 84 11.72 17.20 24.57
N GLN A 85 11.62 15.96 25.03
CA GLN A 85 11.30 15.65 26.42
C GLN A 85 12.37 16.19 27.38
N GLN A 86 13.64 15.97 27.07
CA GLN A 86 14.75 16.44 27.90
C GLN A 86 14.79 17.96 27.96
N ASP A 87 14.73 18.61 26.80
CA ASP A 87 14.79 20.07 26.69
C ASP A 87 13.62 20.71 27.46
N LEU A 88 12.40 20.23 27.23
CA LEU A 88 11.21 20.79 27.87
C LEU A 88 11.24 20.60 29.40
N LEU A 89 11.60 19.43 29.90
CA LEU A 89 11.70 19.18 31.34
C LEU A 89 12.80 20.03 32.01
N ALA A 90 13.92 20.27 31.32
CA ALA A 90 14.99 21.14 31.80
C ALA A 90 14.53 22.60 31.96
N HIS A 91 13.66 23.08 31.07
CA HIS A 91 13.10 24.44 31.15
C HIS A 91 12.05 24.62 32.25
N LEU A 92 11.32 23.56 32.60
CA LEU A 92 10.21 23.64 33.56
C LEU A 92 10.65 23.70 35.02
N GLY A 93 11.79 23.08 35.36
CA GLY A 93 12.35 23.13 36.71
C GLY A 93 12.53 24.57 37.24
N PRO A 94 13.24 25.45 36.52
CA PRO A 94 13.41 26.86 36.88
C PRO A 94 12.10 27.66 36.96
N LEU A 95 11.04 27.22 36.27
CA LEU A 95 9.72 27.88 36.27
C LEU A 95 8.83 27.45 37.45
N GLY A 96 9.36 26.67 38.39
CA GLY A 96 8.63 26.21 39.58
C GLY A 96 7.86 24.91 39.37
N LEU A 97 8.14 24.17 38.29
CA LEU A 97 7.55 22.87 37.98
C LEU A 97 8.59 21.73 37.96
N PRO A 98 9.40 21.55 39.02
CA PRO A 98 10.49 20.55 39.04
C PRO A 98 10.01 19.09 39.03
N GLN A 99 8.72 18.88 39.26
CA GLN A 99 8.08 17.57 39.37
C GLN A 99 7.15 17.26 38.20
N ALA A 100 7.12 18.14 37.19
CA ALA A 100 6.34 17.92 35.99
C ALA A 100 6.86 16.71 35.21
N ARG A 101 5.96 16.04 34.49
CA ARG A 101 6.25 14.92 33.60
C ARG A 101 5.73 15.25 32.22
N PHE A 102 6.55 14.95 31.23
CA PHE A 102 6.21 15.10 29.83
C PHE A 102 6.72 13.90 29.05
N THR A 103 5.91 13.40 28.13
CA THR A 103 6.24 12.25 27.29
C THR A 103 5.64 12.44 25.92
N VAL A 104 6.42 12.17 24.88
CA VAL A 104 5.97 12.10 23.50
C VAL A 104 5.79 10.62 23.18
N GLN A 105 4.56 10.17 23.11
CA GLN A 105 4.24 8.79 22.78
C GLN A 105 4.10 8.65 21.26
N LEU A 106 4.85 7.71 20.68
CA LEU A 106 4.69 7.28 19.30
C LEU A 106 4.02 5.91 19.30
N THR A 107 2.90 5.79 18.58
CA THR A 107 2.20 4.51 18.39
C THR A 107 2.17 4.18 16.92
N THR A 108 2.58 2.97 16.55
CA THR A 108 2.52 2.52 15.15
C THR A 108 1.07 2.41 14.70
N THR A 109 0.76 2.95 13.53
CA THR A 109 -0.58 2.97 12.93
C THR A 109 -0.55 2.51 11.48
N GLU A 110 -1.72 2.49 10.82
CA GLU A 110 -1.80 2.23 9.40
C GLU A 110 -1.06 3.30 8.59
N ALA A 111 -0.54 2.85 7.43
CA ALA A 111 0.17 3.72 6.50
C ALA A 111 -0.66 4.94 6.11
N SER A 112 -0.09 6.13 6.33
CA SER A 112 -0.66 7.40 5.93
C SER A 112 0.33 8.22 5.10
N SER A 113 -0.12 9.34 4.54
CA SER A 113 0.78 10.32 3.90
C SER A 113 1.86 10.88 4.84
N SER A 114 1.66 10.77 6.16
CA SER A 114 2.59 11.19 7.21
C SER A 114 3.43 10.04 7.79
N GLY A 115 3.46 8.87 7.13
CA GLY A 115 4.10 7.67 7.63
C GLY A 115 3.15 6.82 8.49
N SER A 116 3.73 6.02 9.38
CA SER A 116 2.98 4.99 10.14
C SER A 116 3.02 5.22 11.65
N ASP A 117 3.06 6.49 12.08
CA ASP A 117 3.05 6.86 13.50
C ASP A 117 1.92 7.81 13.82
N GLU A 118 1.22 7.53 14.92
CA GLU A 118 0.43 8.49 15.66
C GLU A 118 1.28 9.05 16.81
N ILE A 119 1.34 10.37 16.91
CA ILE A 119 2.15 11.09 17.90
C ILE A 119 1.21 11.76 18.90
N THR A 120 1.37 11.41 20.17
CA THR A 120 0.58 11.98 21.28
C THR A 120 1.51 12.62 22.30
N PHE A 121 1.30 13.90 22.56
CA PHE A 121 1.98 14.63 23.63
C PHE A 121 1.24 14.45 24.95
N LEU A 122 1.90 13.85 25.92
CA LEU A 122 1.37 13.57 27.24
C LEU A 122 2.03 14.44 28.29
N TRP A 123 1.24 14.95 29.22
CA TRP A 123 1.69 15.89 30.24
C TRP A 123 1.06 15.62 31.59
N SER A 124 1.78 15.96 32.65
CA SER A 124 1.26 16.07 34.01
C SER A 124 2.09 17.08 34.80
N ALA A 125 1.45 18.08 35.39
CA ALA A 125 2.12 19.10 36.19
C ALA A 125 2.59 18.58 37.56
N ASN A 126 1.93 17.54 38.08
CA ASN A 126 2.15 17.02 39.43
C ASN A 126 2.34 15.49 39.42
N PRO A 127 3.27 14.91 40.20
CA PRO A 127 3.54 13.48 40.22
C PRO A 127 2.33 12.59 40.56
N GLY A 128 1.36 13.13 41.30
CA GLY A 128 0.14 12.44 41.70
C GLY A 128 -0.98 12.45 40.66
N GLN A 129 -0.82 13.20 39.56
CA GLN A 129 -1.77 13.20 38.45
C GLN A 129 -1.25 12.30 37.32
N PRO A 130 -2.13 11.48 36.70
CA PRO A 130 -1.74 10.68 35.56
C PRO A 130 -1.30 11.56 34.40
N LEU A 131 -0.43 11.03 33.53
CA LEU A 131 -0.15 11.64 32.24
C LEU A 131 -1.43 11.66 31.41
N GLN A 132 -1.77 12.81 30.85
CA GLN A 132 -2.94 12.97 29.99
C GLN A 132 -2.57 13.69 28.69
N PRO A 133 -3.35 13.51 27.61
CA PRO A 133 -3.13 14.23 26.35
C PRO A 133 -3.14 15.73 26.59
N LEU A 134 -2.14 16.42 26.04
CA LEU A 134 -1.91 17.84 26.29
C LEU A 134 -3.13 18.72 25.97
N GLY A 135 -3.89 18.35 24.93
CA GLY A 135 -5.11 19.06 24.53
C GLY A 135 -6.28 18.96 25.52
N GLU A 136 -6.26 17.98 26.43
CA GLU A 136 -7.34 17.73 27.40
C GLU A 136 -7.02 18.27 28.80
N THR A 137 -5.73 18.45 29.13
CA THR A 137 -5.29 18.75 30.51
C THR A 137 -4.84 20.18 30.75
N ALA A 138 -4.37 20.89 29.72
CA ALA A 138 -3.75 22.18 29.95
C ALA A 138 -4.81 23.27 30.16
N SER A 139 -4.90 23.80 31.39
CA SER A 139 -5.58 25.08 31.62
C SER A 139 -4.86 26.17 30.79
N GLY A 140 -5.58 27.19 30.30
CA GLY A 140 -5.03 28.20 29.39
C GLY A 140 -3.78 28.96 29.90
N GLY A 141 -3.48 28.88 31.20
CA GLY A 141 -2.23 29.37 31.80
C GLY A 141 -1.04 28.40 31.67
N GLU A 142 -1.28 27.09 31.71
CA GLU A 142 -0.25 26.04 31.67
C GLU A 142 0.28 25.80 30.25
N MET A 143 -0.57 26.00 29.24
CA MET A 143 -0.15 25.94 27.82
C MET A 143 0.94 26.97 27.48
N LYS A 144 0.94 28.15 28.13
CA LYS A 144 1.96 29.19 27.88
C LYS A 144 3.36 28.71 28.23
N TRP A 145 3.52 27.89 29.27
CA TRP A 145 4.83 27.39 29.69
C TRP A 145 5.41 26.35 28.72
N LEU A 146 4.55 25.62 28.02
CA LEU A 146 4.95 24.64 27.01
C LEU A 146 5.16 25.25 25.62
N ALA A 147 4.51 26.39 25.33
CA ALA A 147 4.70 27.11 24.08
C ALA A 147 6.03 27.90 24.03
N LEU A 148 6.54 28.36 25.18
CA LEU A 148 7.74 29.20 25.28
C LEU A 148 9.06 28.54 24.80
N PRO A 149 9.35 27.25 25.05
CA PRO A 149 10.60 26.63 24.63
C PRO A 149 10.65 26.24 23.15
N VAL A 150 9.51 26.24 22.46
CA VAL A 150 9.38 25.78 21.06
C VAL A 150 9.48 26.94 20.06
N MET A 151 9.58 28.19 20.53
CA MET A 151 9.67 29.42 19.73
C MET A 151 11.05 30.04 19.83
#